data_AF-A0A7C7D9Y1-F1
#
_entry.id   AF-A0A7C7D9Y1-F1
#
_cell.length_a   1.000
_cell.length_b   1.000
_cell.length_c   1.000
_cell.angle_alpha   90.00
_cell.angle_beta   90.00
_cell.angle_gamma   90.00
#
_symmetry.space_group_name_H-M   'P 1'
#
loop_
_entity.id
_entity.type
_entity.pdbx_description
1 polymer ?
#
loop_
_entity_poly.entity_id
_entity_poly.type
_entity_poly.pdbx_seq_one_letter_code
_entity_poly.pdbx_strand_id
1 'polypeptide(L)'
;MNIFGFRRPDGLFGIRNHLLILPTSVCATTVAFNIAAQIPGAIAIPNQHGCCQLGADFEQTLRTLIGIGKNPNVGAVLVVGLGCEGIPIQHTAEEIAKSGKPVQSLIIQENGGTLKTTSLGIQIAGQMARTLSMLKGEEA
;
A
#
# COMPACT_ATOMS: atom_id res chain seq x y z
N MET A 1 21.90 21.46 9.70
CA MET A 1 21.16 21.42 8.43
C MET A 1 19.91 20.64 8.72
N ASN A 2 18.77 21.33 8.80
CA ASN A 2 17.51 20.73 9.23
C ASN A 2 16.75 20.23 7.99
N ILE A 3 16.01 19.13 8.13
CA ILE A 3 15.23 18.55 7.05
C ILE A 3 13.75 18.58 7.45
N PHE A 4 12.90 19.11 6.57
CA PHE A 4 11.46 19.11 6.77
C PHE A 4 10.83 17.81 6.25
N GLY A 5 9.92 17.23 7.02
CA GLY A 5 9.30 15.96 6.66
C GLY A 5 8.28 15.48 7.68
N PHE A 6 7.90 14.21 7.59
CA PHE A 6 6.79 13.62 8.33
C PHE A 6 7.32 12.55 9.27
N ARG A 7 7.20 12.81 10.57
CA ARG A 7 7.46 11.80 11.60
C ARG A 7 6.36 10.74 11.59
N ARG A 8 6.78 9.48 11.65
CA ARG A 8 5.92 8.30 11.68
C ARG A 8 5.76 7.78 13.11
N PRO A 9 4.70 6.99 13.40
CA PRO A 9 4.48 6.43 14.73
C PRO A 9 5.63 5.53 15.23
N ASP A 10 6.36 4.88 14.32
CA ASP A 10 7.56 4.09 14.62
C ASP A 10 8.84 4.94 14.85
N GLY A 11 8.70 6.27 14.86
CA GLY A 11 9.80 7.21 15.09
C GLY A 11 10.65 7.52 13.86
N LEU A 12 10.41 6.84 12.73
CA LEU A 12 11.11 7.12 11.48
C LEU A 12 10.60 8.42 10.84
N PHE A 13 11.39 8.97 9.93
CA PHE A 13 11.13 10.25 9.30
C PHE A 13 11.14 10.14 7.76
N GLY A 14 10.07 10.57 7.11
CA GLY A 14 9.94 10.57 5.65
C GLY A 14 9.87 11.97 5.08
N ILE A 15 10.58 12.24 3.99
CA ILE A 15 10.53 13.53 3.28
C ILE A 15 9.32 13.64 2.33
N ARG A 16 8.55 12.56 2.17
CA ARG A 16 7.29 12.50 1.41
C ARG A 16 6.17 11.91 2.27
N ASN A 17 4.94 12.12 1.81
CA ASN A 17 3.74 11.63 2.47
C ASN A 17 2.80 10.93 1.49
N HIS A 18 3.26 9.82 0.90
CA HIS A 18 2.49 9.09 -0.09
C HIS A 18 1.41 8.21 0.54
N LEU A 19 0.25 8.16 -0.11
CA LEU A 19 -0.67 7.04 0.00
C LEU A 19 -0.24 5.99 -1.02
N LEU A 20 0.15 4.81 -0.54
CA LEU A 20 0.57 3.72 -1.41
C LEU A 20 -0.61 2.78 -1.69
N ILE A 21 -0.91 2.53 -2.96
CA ILE A 21 -1.78 1.44 -3.39
C ILE A 21 -0.89 0.27 -3.81
N LEU A 22 -0.83 -0.77 -2.98
CA LEU A 22 0.14 -1.86 -3.08
C LEU A 22 -0.51 -3.13 -3.65
N PRO A 23 -0.33 -3.46 -4.94
CA PRO A 23 -0.76 -4.74 -5.48
C PRO A 23 0.11 -5.88 -4.96
N THR A 24 -0.49 -6.96 -4.45
CA THR A 24 0.24 -8.16 -4.00
C THR A 24 0.61 -9.11 -5.14
N SER A 25 0.06 -8.90 -6.33
CA SER A 25 0.36 -9.69 -7.53
C SER A 25 0.19 -8.86 -8.80
N VAL A 26 0.77 -9.33 -9.91
CA VAL A 26 0.61 -8.70 -11.23
C VAL A 26 -0.87 -8.57 -11.63
N CYS A 27 -1.71 -9.55 -11.28
CA CYS A 27 -3.14 -9.53 -11.59
C CYS A 27 -3.92 -8.41 -10.88
N ALA A 28 -3.44 -7.94 -9.73
CA ALA A 28 -4.04 -6.83 -9.00
C ALA A 28 -3.53 -5.44 -9.45
N THR A 29 -2.50 -5.40 -10.31
CA THR A 29 -1.81 -4.15 -10.68
C THR A 29 -2.74 -3.15 -11.36
N THR A 30 -3.54 -3.58 -12.34
CA THR A 30 -4.46 -2.66 -13.04
C THR A 30 -5.44 -1.99 -12.08
N VAL A 31 -6.00 -2.74 -11.12
CA VAL A 31 -6.90 -2.18 -10.09
C VAL A 31 -6.16 -1.17 -9.23
N ALA A 32 -4.95 -1.49 -8.75
CA ALA A 32 -4.16 -0.58 -7.94
C ALA A 32 -3.84 0.74 -8.67
N PHE A 33 -3.44 0.66 -9.94
CA PHE A 33 -3.17 1.84 -10.77
C PHE A 33 -4.42 2.68 -11.03
N ASN A 34 -5.55 2.04 -11.33
CA ASN A 34 -6.81 2.74 -11.53
C ASN A 34 -7.25 3.50 -10.27
N ILE A 35 -7.09 2.90 -9.09
CA ILE A 35 -7.38 3.58 -7.81
C ILE A 35 -6.43 4.77 -7.62
N ALA A 36 -5.11 4.55 -7.78
CA ALA A 36 -4.12 5.61 -7.58
C ALA A 36 -4.33 6.81 -8.51
N ALA A 37 -4.70 6.56 -9.77
CA ALA A 37 -4.96 7.61 -10.76
C ALA A 37 -6.10 8.57 -10.39
N GLN A 38 -7.02 8.14 -9.52
CA GLN A 38 -8.15 8.95 -9.08
C GLN A 38 -7.89 9.74 -7.79
N ILE A 39 -6.78 9.47 -7.10
CA ILE A 39 -6.50 10.04 -5.77
C ILE A 39 -5.22 10.89 -5.83
N PRO A 40 -5.33 12.22 -5.72
CA PRO A 40 -4.16 13.10 -5.71
C PRO A 40 -3.15 12.71 -4.62
N GLY A 41 -1.88 12.55 -5.00
CA GLY A 41 -0.80 12.18 -4.09
C GLY A 41 -0.69 10.68 -3.78
N ALA A 42 -1.64 9.87 -4.25
CA ALA A 42 -1.51 8.41 -4.21
C ALA A 42 -0.55 7.92 -5.30
N ILE A 43 0.16 6.83 -5.00
CA ILE A 43 1.04 6.15 -5.94
C ILE A 43 0.72 4.65 -5.93
N ALA A 44 0.85 4.00 -7.09
CA ALA A 44 0.84 2.55 -7.18
C ALA A 44 2.24 2.09 -7.60
N ILE A 45 2.73 1.03 -6.96
CA ILE A 45 4.01 0.40 -7.31
C ILE A 45 3.71 -1.01 -7.80
N PRO A 46 4.03 -1.35 -9.07
CA PRO A 46 3.65 -2.63 -9.64
C PRO A 46 4.43 -3.76 -8.96
N ASN A 47 3.73 -4.84 -8.61
CA ASN A 47 4.35 -6.14 -8.41
C ASN A 47 4.27 -6.92 -9.72
N GLN A 48 5.41 -7.16 -10.36
CA GLN A 48 5.45 -7.89 -11.64
C GLN A 48 5.40 -9.41 -11.46
N HIS A 49 5.51 -9.89 -10.23
CA HIS A 49 5.48 -11.32 -9.95
C HIS A 49 4.04 -11.83 -9.87
N GLY A 50 3.84 -13.01 -10.45
CA GLY A 50 2.59 -13.76 -10.39
C GLY A 50 2.63 -14.81 -9.28
N CYS A 51 1.80 -15.82 -9.44
CA CYS A 51 1.79 -16.98 -8.54
C CYS A 51 3.03 -17.87 -8.77
N CYS A 52 3.21 -18.87 -7.90
CA CYS A 52 4.26 -19.92 -8.00
C CYS A 52 5.68 -19.51 -7.60
N GLN A 53 5.84 -18.45 -6.80
CA GLN A 53 7.09 -18.23 -6.08
C GLN A 53 7.16 -19.18 -4.88
N LEU A 54 8.33 -19.79 -4.66
CA LEU A 54 8.57 -20.77 -3.59
C LEU A 54 9.88 -20.47 -2.86
N GLY A 55 9.97 -20.91 -1.61
CA GLY A 55 11.17 -20.75 -0.79
C GLY A 55 11.71 -19.32 -0.79
N ALA A 56 13.00 -19.16 -1.12
CA ALA A 56 13.69 -17.88 -1.09
C ALA A 56 13.06 -16.80 -2.01
N ASP A 57 12.49 -17.19 -3.16
CA ASP A 57 11.89 -16.23 -4.10
C ASP A 57 10.60 -15.62 -3.52
N PHE A 58 9.80 -16.46 -2.88
CA PHE A 58 8.60 -16.05 -2.16
C PHE A 58 8.96 -15.12 -1.00
N GLU A 59 9.92 -15.54 -0.17
CA GLU A 59 10.37 -14.78 1.01
C GLU A 59 10.94 -13.41 0.62
N GLN A 60 11.75 -13.36 -0.44
CA GLN A 60 12.30 -12.11 -0.97
C GLN A 60 11.20 -11.17 -1.43
N THR A 61 10.18 -11.67 -2.13
CA THR A 61 9.08 -10.85 -2.64
C THR A 61 8.20 -10.33 -1.50
N LEU A 62 7.83 -11.20 -0.57
CA LEU A 62 7.04 -10.83 0.61
C LEU A 62 7.76 -9.75 1.43
N ARG A 63 9.04 -9.98 1.76
CA ARG A 63 9.86 -8.99 2.48
C ARG A 63 9.96 -7.65 1.73
N THR A 64 10.08 -7.70 0.40
CA THR A 64 10.15 -6.49 -0.43
C THR A 64 8.85 -5.69 -0.38
N LEU A 65 7.70 -6.34 -0.56
CA LEU A 65 6.39 -5.68 -0.51
C LEU A 65 6.11 -5.07 0.87
N ILE A 66 6.40 -5.81 1.95
CA ILE A 66 6.28 -5.30 3.32
C ILE A 66 7.22 -4.11 3.52
N GLY A 67 8.47 -4.19 3.05
CA GLY A 67 9.46 -3.11 3.15
C GLY A 67 9.02 -1.84 2.42
N ILE A 68 8.44 -1.98 1.23
CA ILE A 68 7.86 -0.85 0.48
C ILE A 68 6.72 -0.22 1.28
N GLY A 69 5.81 -1.01 1.85
CA GLY A 69 4.74 -0.50 2.71
C GLY A 69 5.24 0.19 3.98
N LYS A 70 6.30 -0.33 4.60
CA LYS A 70 6.92 0.24 5.81
C LYS A 70 7.76 1.48 5.55
N ASN A 71 8.13 1.77 4.31
CA ASN A 71 8.96 2.93 3.97
C ASN A 71 8.46 4.25 4.62
N PRO A 72 9.32 5.08 5.25
CA PRO A 72 8.90 6.32 5.92
C PRO A 72 8.25 7.35 4.99
N ASN A 73 8.52 7.31 3.69
CA ASN A 73 7.88 8.16 2.70
C ASN A 73 6.42 7.75 2.40
N VAL A 74 5.99 6.59 2.90
CA VAL A 74 4.63 6.08 2.80
C VAL A 74 3.93 6.31 4.13
N GLY A 75 2.89 7.13 4.11
CA GLY A 75 2.13 7.49 5.30
C GLY A 75 0.89 6.63 5.53
N ALA A 76 0.35 6.00 4.49
CA ALA A 76 -0.77 5.07 4.56
C ALA A 76 -0.72 4.08 3.39
N VAL A 77 -1.31 2.89 3.56
CA VAL A 77 -1.25 1.82 2.54
C VAL A 77 -2.62 1.18 2.30
N LEU A 78 -3.03 1.08 1.04
CA LEU A 78 -4.12 0.21 0.60
C LEU A 78 -3.54 -1.00 -0.14
N VAL A 79 -3.55 -2.16 0.49
CA VAL A 79 -3.10 -3.42 -0.11
C VAL A 79 -4.22 -3.96 -1.02
N VAL A 80 -3.89 -4.32 -2.26
CA VAL A 80 -4.87 -4.83 -3.24
C VAL A 80 -4.41 -6.20 -3.72
N GLY A 81 -5.22 -7.22 -3.52
CA GLY A 81 -4.97 -8.57 -4.01
C GLY A 81 -6.08 -9.06 -4.93
N LEU A 82 -5.77 -10.06 -5.75
CA LEU A 82 -6.77 -10.73 -6.57
C LEU A 82 -7.65 -11.65 -5.71
N GLY A 83 -7.03 -12.43 -4.83
CA GLY A 83 -7.65 -13.44 -3.95
C GLY A 83 -7.08 -14.85 -4.12
N CYS A 84 -6.20 -15.07 -5.09
CA CYS A 84 -5.61 -16.38 -5.37
C CYS A 84 -4.08 -16.35 -5.49
N GLU A 85 -3.43 -15.25 -5.12
CA GLU A 85 -1.98 -15.16 -5.15
C GLU A 85 -1.31 -15.91 -3.98
N GLY A 86 -0.05 -16.30 -4.19
CA GLY A 86 0.76 -16.92 -3.12
C GLY A 86 1.12 -15.93 -2.01
N ILE A 87 1.28 -14.64 -2.34
CA ILE A 87 1.55 -13.59 -1.35
C ILE A 87 0.30 -13.40 -0.46
N PRO A 88 0.38 -13.66 0.85
CA PRO A 88 -0.78 -13.57 1.73
C PRO A 88 -1.15 -12.09 1.93
N ILE A 89 -2.29 -11.68 1.34
CA ILE A 89 -2.75 -10.28 1.32
C ILE A 89 -2.90 -9.73 2.75
N GLN A 90 -3.61 -10.47 3.59
CA GLN A 90 -3.94 -10.03 4.94
C GLN A 90 -2.70 -9.98 5.83
N HIS A 91 -1.84 -11.01 5.78
CA HIS A 91 -0.57 -11.00 6.48
C HIS A 91 0.33 -9.84 6.03
N THR A 92 0.39 -9.56 4.73
CA THR A 92 1.15 -8.41 4.21
C THR A 92 0.65 -7.09 4.80
N ALA A 93 -0.67 -6.90 4.84
CA ALA A 93 -1.28 -5.71 5.43
C ALA A 93 -0.98 -5.59 6.94
N GLU A 94 -1.11 -6.68 7.69
CA GLU A 94 -0.83 -6.74 9.12
C GLU A 94 0.64 -6.44 9.43
N GLU A 95 1.57 -7.03 8.69
CA GLU A 95 3.00 -6.77 8.87
C GLU A 95 3.34 -5.30 8.62
N ILE A 96 2.75 -4.67 7.60
CA ILE A 96 2.93 -3.24 7.35
C ILE A 96 2.34 -2.42 8.51
N ALA A 97 1.14 -2.78 8.99
CA ALA A 97 0.44 -2.07 10.07
C ALA A 97 1.22 -2.05 11.39
N LYS A 98 2.13 -2.99 11.63
CA LYS A 98 3.05 -2.97 12.79
C LYS A 98 3.95 -1.73 12.87
N SER A 99 4.11 -0.99 11.77
CA SER A 99 4.79 0.33 11.81
C SER A 99 3.90 1.48 12.33
N GLY A 100 2.66 1.18 12.72
CA GLY A 100 1.69 2.13 13.28
C GLY A 100 0.97 2.99 12.23
N LYS A 101 1.31 2.84 10.94
CA LYS A 101 0.63 3.57 9.86
C LYS A 101 -0.73 2.94 9.52
N PRO A 102 -1.72 3.74 9.04
CA PRO A 102 -3.00 3.21 8.59
C PRO A 102 -2.83 2.27 7.39
N VAL A 103 -3.37 1.06 7.51
CA VAL A 103 -3.37 0.06 6.43
C VAL A 103 -4.77 -0.51 6.26
N GLN A 104 -5.20 -0.68 5.01
CA GLN A 104 -6.38 -1.47 4.66
C GLN A 104 -6.05 -2.44 3.54
N SER A 105 -6.89 -3.46 3.35
CA SER A 105 -6.76 -4.46 2.29
C SER A 105 -8.06 -4.60 1.50
N LEU A 106 -7.93 -4.90 0.20
CA LEU A 106 -9.04 -5.24 -0.68
C LEU A 106 -8.71 -6.49 -1.49
N ILE A 107 -9.69 -7.38 -1.61
CA ILE A 107 -9.58 -8.61 -2.38
C ILE A 107 -10.56 -8.55 -3.55
N ILE A 108 -10.05 -8.59 -4.78
CA ILE A 108 -10.86 -8.32 -5.98
C ILE A 108 -12.00 -9.34 -6.13
N GLN A 109 -11.70 -10.63 -5.93
CA GLN A 109 -12.69 -11.69 -6.07
C GLN A 109 -13.82 -11.58 -5.03
N GLU A 110 -13.49 -11.25 -3.79
CA GLU A 110 -14.48 -11.07 -2.71
C GLU A 110 -15.37 -9.85 -2.93
N ASN A 111 -14.82 -8.81 -3.56
CA ASN A 111 -15.54 -7.57 -3.87
C ASN A 111 -16.33 -7.63 -5.19
N GLY A 112 -16.39 -8.80 -5.84
CA GLY A 112 -17.19 -8.99 -7.05
C GLY A 112 -16.55 -8.46 -8.34
N GLY A 113 -15.22 -8.42 -8.39
CA GLY A 113 -14.44 -8.16 -9.61
C GLY A 113 -13.95 -6.71 -9.78
N THR A 114 -13.12 -6.53 -10.79
CA THR A 114 -12.28 -5.33 -11.03
C THR A 114 -13.02 -4.00 -10.86
N LEU A 115 -14.18 -3.83 -11.48
CA LEU A 115 -14.90 -2.55 -11.47
C LEU A 115 -15.44 -2.20 -10.07
N LYS A 116 -16.04 -3.18 -9.39
CA LYS A 116 -16.59 -2.98 -8.03
C LYS A 116 -15.47 -2.70 -7.04
N THR A 117 -14.38 -3.46 -7.11
CA THR A 117 -13.20 -3.25 -6.25
C THR A 117 -12.53 -1.91 -6.52
N THR A 118 -12.43 -1.49 -7.79
CA THR A 118 -11.87 -0.17 -8.13
C THR A 118 -12.71 0.95 -7.53
N SER A 119 -14.03 0.88 -7.68
CA SER A 119 -14.96 1.87 -7.08
C SER A 119 -14.81 1.94 -5.56
N LEU A 120 -14.83 0.79 -4.88
CA LEU A 120 -14.66 0.72 -3.43
C LEU A 120 -13.27 1.23 -3.00
N GLY A 121 -12.23 0.86 -3.74
CA GLY A 121 -10.86 1.30 -3.52
C GLY A 121 -10.70 2.80 -3.62
N ILE A 122 -11.35 3.46 -4.58
CA ILE A 122 -11.36 4.93 -4.69
C ILE A 122 -12.02 5.56 -3.46
N GLN A 123 -13.13 4.99 -2.97
CA GLN A 123 -13.81 5.51 -1.77
C GLN A 123 -12.93 5.41 -0.53
N ILE A 124 -12.31 4.26 -0.30
CA ILE A 124 -11.41 4.01 0.83
C ILE A 124 -10.15 4.86 0.72
N ALA A 125 -9.48 4.84 -0.44
CA ALA A 125 -8.26 5.62 -0.67
C ALA A 125 -8.52 7.12 -0.53
N GLY A 126 -9.68 7.62 -0.95
CA GLY A 126 -10.09 9.01 -0.73
C GLY A 126 -10.24 9.37 0.74
N GLN A 127 -10.78 8.47 1.57
CA GLN A 127 -10.81 8.66 3.03
C GLN A 127 -9.40 8.68 3.62
N MET A 128 -8.56 7.72 3.23
CA MET A 128 -7.17 7.63 3.70
C MET A 128 -6.36 8.88 3.31
N ALA A 129 -6.50 9.36 2.07
CA ALA A 129 -5.82 10.56 1.59
C ALA A 129 -6.22 11.81 2.36
N ARG A 130 -7.51 11.97 2.70
CA ARG A 130 -7.97 13.08 3.57
C ARG A 130 -7.29 13.03 4.92
N THR A 131 -7.29 11.87 5.59
CA THR A 131 -6.60 11.70 6.87
C THR A 131 -5.12 12.01 6.74
N LEU A 132 -4.48 11.53 5.68
CA LEU A 132 -3.06 11.70 5.44
C LEU A 132 -2.68 13.17 5.22
N SER A 133 -3.55 13.96 4.56
CA SER A 133 -3.34 15.39 4.32
C SER A 133 -3.34 16.25 5.59
N MET A 134 -3.91 15.74 6.69
CA MET A 134 -3.94 16.45 7.98
C MET A 134 -2.61 16.34 8.76
N LEU A 135 -1.73 15.39 8.40
CA LEU A 135 -0.39 15.30 8.96
C LEU A 135 0.44 16.50 8.51
N LYS A 136 0.91 17.28 9.47
CA LYS A 136 1.82 18.40 9.21
C LYS A 136 3.25 17.89 9.20
N GLY A 137 4.05 18.41 8.27
CA GLY A 137 5.48 18.21 8.35
C GLY A 137 6.08 19.01 9.51
N GLU A 138 7.17 18.51 10.04
CA GLU A 138 7.98 19.14 11.08
C GLU A 138 9.45 19.16 10.66
N GLU A 139 10.29 19.94 11.35
CA GLU A 139 11.74 19.88 11.19
C GLU A 139 12.31 18.75 12.07
N ALA A 140 13.15 17.91 11.47
CA ALA A 140 13.95 16.90 12.18
C ALA A 140 15.34 17.41 12.54
#